data_AF-A0A4V2YLE7-F1
#
_entry.id   AF-A0A4V2YLE7-F1
#
_cell.length_a   1.000
_cell.length_b   1.000
_cell.length_c   1.000
_cell.angle_alpha   90.00
_cell.angle_beta   90.00
_cell.angle_gamma   90.00
#
_symmetry.space_group_name_H-M   'P 1'
#
loop_
_entity.id
_entity.type
_entity.pdbx_description
1 polymer ?
#
loop_
_entity_poly.entity_id
_entity_poly.type
_entity_poly.pdbx_seq_one_letter_code
_entity_poly.pdbx_strand_id
1 'polypeptide(L)'
;MRRAVAAALSLTLLAGCASTAASTDGKLNVVTTTEILADLVQQVGGDRVSATSLVPPGGDPHSYEPTPADAKRVAKADVTFTNHLLLEPQSLIKTIDANADKDAPNVSLAEAAESYGAHVIPLVENIGLDVLWLGLRVRGTGKQRGATRTSSVQLAATKLDGPGQLVAYLTESLGQPDRYFDSTDGLDKADSTTLPPAAHTHLNWAFTKPGVYHLTLQGSLDNNDGKLQPLGQGTFTFAVGVEPHSVKPASGGPATVLGDGHTDLTVDLDSGQVYAYSDAHKVGAAQSQVAAGNVVIDVPNKALVPIPEDPRFSFLGKPGTQIHQLPQAVLGKHVHGEIDPHLWEDVANAKAYAQLMRDTLISKDPDGKQAYEANTKAYLSKLDELDDYLRTTLATIPPDRRQLITTHDAFGYLASAYDMTVAGFVVPNPAQEPSVEQVRKLSDTIRNLHVPAVFTEPNLAQRASVLIQVARDQGVQVCSLYGDAFDDHARTYVDMMRHNADELKRCLGANR
;
A
#
# COMPACT_ATOMS: atom_id res chain seq x y z
N MET A 1 -70.70 -34.48 -48.92
CA MET A 1 -69.65 -33.84 -49.75
C MET A 1 -68.69 -33.09 -48.84
N ARG A 2 -67.39 -33.26 -49.08
CA ARG A 2 -66.23 -32.80 -48.30
C ARG A 2 -66.09 -31.28 -48.22
N ARG A 3 -65.47 -30.76 -47.14
CA ARG A 3 -64.47 -29.67 -47.06
C ARG A 3 -64.24 -29.33 -45.57
N ALA A 4 -63.27 -29.94 -44.88
CA ALA A 4 -61.85 -29.54 -44.80
C ALA A 4 -61.66 -28.09 -44.31
N VAL A 5 -61.48 -27.91 -42.99
CA VAL A 5 -60.98 -26.67 -42.38
C VAL A 5 -59.52 -26.92 -42.02
N ALA A 6 -58.62 -26.20 -42.70
CA ALA A 6 -57.18 -26.27 -42.51
C ALA A 6 -56.74 -25.31 -41.39
N ALA A 7 -55.83 -25.80 -40.56
CA ALA A 7 -55.11 -25.04 -39.55
C ALA A 7 -54.10 -24.08 -40.19
N ALA A 8 -53.98 -22.88 -39.65
CA ALA A 8 -52.83 -21.99 -39.85
C ALA A 8 -52.31 -21.58 -38.47
N LEU A 9 -51.24 -22.25 -38.02
CA LEU A 9 -50.41 -21.82 -36.89
C LEU A 9 -49.43 -20.77 -37.43
N SER A 10 -49.58 -19.52 -36.99
CA SER A 10 -48.62 -18.45 -37.26
C SER A 10 -47.48 -18.53 -36.24
N LEU A 11 -46.29 -18.97 -36.68
CA LEU A 11 -45.04 -18.88 -35.92
C LEU A 11 -44.49 -17.45 -36.05
N THR A 12 -44.63 -16.63 -35.02
CA THR A 12 -43.89 -15.35 -34.90
C THR A 12 -42.61 -15.58 -34.10
N LEU A 13 -41.48 -15.67 -34.81
CA LEU A 13 -40.13 -15.51 -34.27
C LEU A 13 -39.89 -14.02 -33.96
N LEU A 14 -39.93 -13.64 -32.70
CA LEU A 14 -39.42 -12.34 -32.24
C LEU A 14 -38.01 -12.55 -31.70
N ALA A 15 -37.03 -12.13 -32.51
CA ALA A 15 -35.63 -12.04 -32.13
C ALA A 15 -35.48 -11.05 -30.96
N GLY A 16 -34.91 -11.52 -29.86
CA GLY A 16 -34.54 -10.69 -28.73
C GLY A 16 -33.32 -9.84 -29.07
N CYS A 17 -33.51 -8.53 -29.19
CA CYS A 17 -32.44 -7.58 -28.97
C CYS A 17 -32.45 -7.23 -27.49
N ALA A 18 -31.50 -7.80 -26.74
CA ALA A 18 -31.14 -7.30 -25.43
C ALA A 18 -30.40 -5.97 -25.65
N SER A 19 -31.13 -4.86 -25.67
CA SER A 19 -30.54 -3.54 -25.55
C SER A 19 -30.07 -3.40 -24.11
N THR A 20 -28.77 -3.55 -23.89
CA THR A 20 -28.10 -3.00 -22.72
C THR A 20 -28.47 -1.52 -22.64
N ALA A 21 -28.94 -1.08 -21.48
CA ALA A 21 -29.33 0.30 -21.26
C ALA A 21 -28.08 1.18 -21.36
N ALA A 22 -27.83 1.72 -22.56
CA ALA A 22 -26.88 2.80 -22.76
C ALA A 22 -27.30 4.00 -21.89
N SER A 23 -26.32 4.75 -21.38
CA SER A 23 -26.58 6.00 -20.66
C SER A 23 -27.48 6.91 -21.52
N THR A 24 -28.38 7.65 -20.87
CA THR A 24 -29.37 8.49 -21.57
C THR A 24 -28.76 9.64 -22.37
N ASP A 25 -27.45 9.87 -22.25
CA ASP A 25 -26.67 10.89 -22.94
C ASP A 25 -25.57 10.34 -23.88
N GLY A 26 -25.39 9.01 -23.95
CA GLY A 26 -24.39 8.35 -24.81
C GLY A 26 -22.94 8.44 -24.32
N LYS A 27 -22.70 8.90 -23.08
CA LYS A 27 -21.37 8.93 -22.45
C LYS A 27 -21.04 7.64 -21.71
N LEU A 28 -19.78 7.22 -21.74
CA LEU A 28 -19.31 6.18 -20.83
C LEU A 28 -19.34 6.67 -19.39
N ASN A 29 -20.00 5.93 -18.52
CA ASN A 29 -20.00 6.16 -17.07
C ASN A 29 -18.74 5.53 -16.47
N VAL A 30 -17.78 6.35 -16.06
CA VAL A 30 -16.50 5.90 -15.51
C VAL A 30 -16.48 6.15 -14.00
N VAL A 31 -16.22 5.10 -13.23
CA VAL A 31 -16.01 5.22 -11.78
C VAL A 31 -14.53 5.07 -11.47
N THR A 32 -14.00 5.96 -10.65
CA THR A 32 -12.61 5.97 -10.20
C THR A 32 -12.55 5.92 -8.68
N THR A 33 -11.45 5.47 -8.09
CA THR A 33 -11.29 5.48 -6.63
C THR A 33 -11.02 6.88 -6.10
N THR A 34 -10.12 7.64 -6.72
CA THR A 34 -9.72 8.98 -6.29
C THR A 34 -10.09 10.06 -7.31
N GLU A 35 -10.22 11.30 -6.85
CA GLU A 35 -10.53 12.44 -7.72
C GLU A 35 -9.38 12.82 -8.67
N ILE A 36 -8.13 12.50 -8.31
CA ILE A 36 -6.98 12.63 -9.20
C ILE A 36 -7.20 11.75 -10.43
N LEU A 37 -7.55 10.48 -10.23
CA LEU A 37 -7.86 9.57 -11.34
C LEU A 37 -9.08 10.02 -12.14
N ALA A 38 -10.10 10.57 -11.46
CA ALA A 38 -11.28 11.14 -12.09
C ALA A 38 -10.92 12.31 -13.03
N ASP A 39 -10.04 13.22 -12.62
CA ASP A 39 -9.56 14.31 -13.48
C ASP A 39 -8.77 13.75 -14.67
N LEU A 40 -7.78 12.89 -14.45
CA LEU A 40 -6.98 12.29 -15.53
C LEU A 40 -7.87 11.64 -16.60
N VAL A 41 -8.85 10.82 -16.19
CA VAL A 41 -9.73 10.15 -17.14
C VAL A 41 -10.71 11.13 -17.80
N GLN A 42 -11.12 12.20 -17.12
CA GLN A 42 -11.95 13.25 -17.70
C GLN A 42 -11.18 14.05 -18.77
N GLN A 43 -9.88 14.29 -18.59
CA GLN A 43 -9.02 14.94 -19.60
C GLN A 43 -8.85 14.06 -20.84
N VAL A 44 -8.73 12.75 -20.67
CA VAL A 44 -8.64 11.77 -21.77
C VAL A 44 -10.00 11.60 -22.47
N GLY A 45 -11.06 11.42 -21.69
CA GLY A 45 -12.39 11.07 -22.17
C GLY A 45 -13.18 12.23 -22.77
N GLY A 46 -12.94 13.46 -22.29
CA GLY A 46 -13.68 14.66 -22.69
C GLY A 46 -15.19 14.48 -22.56
N ASP A 47 -15.95 15.04 -23.51
CA ASP A 47 -17.42 14.99 -23.48
C ASP A 47 -18.02 13.60 -23.65
N ARG A 48 -17.22 12.58 -23.98
CA ARG A 48 -17.67 11.19 -24.14
C ARG A 48 -17.64 10.38 -22.86
N VAL A 49 -17.11 10.94 -21.77
CA VAL A 49 -16.99 10.28 -20.47
C VAL A 49 -17.66 11.14 -19.41
N SER A 50 -18.30 10.48 -18.46
CA SER A 50 -18.68 11.04 -17.17
C SER A 50 -17.86 10.32 -16.10
N ALA A 51 -16.83 10.99 -15.57
CA ALA A 51 -15.96 10.43 -14.54
C ALA A 51 -16.46 10.78 -13.13
N THR A 52 -16.51 9.81 -12.21
CA THR A 52 -16.90 10.04 -10.81
C THR A 52 -15.95 9.32 -9.86
N SER A 53 -15.45 10.03 -8.85
CA SER A 53 -14.66 9.44 -7.76
C SER A 53 -15.56 8.80 -6.70
N LEU A 54 -15.13 7.67 -6.14
CA LEU A 54 -15.76 7.06 -4.96
C LEU A 54 -15.35 7.78 -3.68
N VAL A 55 -14.05 8.02 -3.51
CA VAL A 55 -13.54 8.87 -2.43
C VAL A 55 -14.03 10.30 -2.71
N PRO A 56 -14.76 10.93 -1.77
CA PRO A 56 -15.28 12.28 -1.97
C PRO A 56 -14.13 13.30 -2.05
N PRO A 57 -14.38 14.49 -2.63
CA PRO A 57 -13.36 15.53 -2.75
C PRO A 57 -12.71 15.87 -1.41
N GLY A 58 -11.37 15.95 -1.38
CA GLY A 58 -10.59 16.17 -0.16
C GLY A 58 -10.57 14.97 0.81
N GLY A 59 -11.13 13.83 0.42
CA GLY A 59 -11.13 12.60 1.23
C GLY A 59 -9.79 11.87 1.18
N ASP A 60 -9.48 11.14 2.26
CA ASP A 60 -8.30 10.29 2.35
C ASP A 60 -8.57 8.91 1.70
N PRO A 61 -7.87 8.54 0.61
CA PRO A 61 -8.09 7.26 -0.04
C PRO A 61 -7.59 6.06 0.78
N HIS A 62 -6.70 6.26 1.75
CA HIS A 62 -6.12 5.20 2.57
C HIS A 62 -7.06 4.66 3.65
N SER A 63 -8.08 5.44 4.01
CA SER A 63 -8.99 5.10 5.10
C SER A 63 -10.47 5.15 4.71
N TYR A 64 -10.77 5.37 3.42
CA TYR A 64 -12.13 5.48 2.94
C TYR A 64 -12.90 4.15 3.02
N GLU A 65 -14.05 4.18 3.70
CA GLU A 65 -14.96 3.04 3.78
C GLU A 65 -16.10 3.17 2.75
N PRO A 66 -16.30 2.17 1.86
CA PRO A 66 -17.31 2.23 0.82
C PRO A 66 -18.73 2.18 1.38
N THR A 67 -19.63 2.96 0.76
CA THR A 67 -21.06 2.97 1.10
C THR A 67 -21.89 2.07 0.17
N PRO A 68 -23.13 1.69 0.54
CA PRO A 68 -24.05 1.03 -0.39
C PRO A 68 -24.35 1.85 -1.65
N ALA A 69 -24.23 3.17 -1.59
CA ALA A 69 -24.37 4.02 -2.77
C ALA A 69 -23.21 3.84 -3.75
N ASP A 70 -21.99 3.64 -3.25
CA ASP A 70 -20.80 3.39 -4.07
C ASP A 70 -20.90 2.05 -4.78
N ALA A 71 -21.34 1.00 -4.09
CA ALA A 71 -21.64 -0.30 -4.72
C ALA A 71 -22.63 -0.15 -5.89
N LYS A 72 -23.67 0.68 -5.73
CA LYS A 72 -24.63 0.96 -6.79
C LYS A 72 -24.05 1.80 -7.94
N ARG A 73 -23.10 2.71 -7.67
CA ARG A 73 -22.39 3.46 -8.72
C ARG A 73 -21.51 2.53 -9.54
N VAL A 74 -20.73 1.68 -8.87
CA VAL A 74 -19.87 0.66 -9.50
C VAL A 74 -20.70 -0.28 -10.38
N ALA A 75 -21.84 -0.76 -9.89
CA ALA A 75 -22.72 -1.67 -10.66
C ALA A 75 -23.33 -1.05 -11.92
N LYS A 76 -23.18 0.26 -12.13
CA LYS A 76 -23.62 0.99 -13.32
C LYS A 76 -22.46 1.54 -14.14
N ALA A 77 -21.23 1.28 -13.74
CA ALA A 77 -20.05 1.78 -14.43
C ALA A 77 -19.78 0.97 -15.69
N ASP A 78 -19.45 1.65 -16.78
CA ASP A 78 -18.97 1.03 -18.01
C ASP A 78 -17.48 0.67 -17.92
N VAL A 79 -16.74 1.43 -17.10
CA VAL A 79 -15.32 1.22 -16.79
C VAL A 79 -15.06 1.63 -15.33
N THR A 80 -14.23 0.86 -14.62
CA THR A 80 -13.70 1.25 -13.31
C THR A 80 -12.18 1.36 -13.31
N PHE A 81 -11.65 2.43 -12.73
CA PHE A 81 -10.21 2.61 -12.51
C PHE A 81 -9.89 2.71 -11.02
N THR A 82 -8.95 1.89 -10.57
CA THR A 82 -8.36 1.95 -9.23
C THR A 82 -6.89 2.30 -9.37
N ASN A 83 -6.28 2.97 -8.39
CA ASN A 83 -4.83 3.07 -8.35
C ASN A 83 -4.21 1.71 -8.04
N HIS A 84 -4.71 1.05 -6.99
CA HIS A 84 -4.19 -0.18 -6.41
C HIS A 84 -2.84 0.00 -5.70
N LEU A 85 -2.07 -1.09 -5.55
CA LEU A 85 -0.84 -1.15 -4.76
C LEU A 85 -1.05 -0.76 -3.29
N LEU A 86 -2.20 -1.18 -2.74
CA LEU A 86 -2.62 -0.89 -1.37
C LEU A 86 -2.76 0.61 -1.03
N LEU A 87 -2.96 1.47 -2.05
CA LEU A 87 -3.52 2.80 -1.80
C LEU A 87 -4.88 2.69 -1.14
N GLU A 88 -5.80 1.98 -1.80
CA GLU A 88 -7.17 1.82 -1.34
C GLU A 88 -7.30 0.66 -0.34
N PRO A 89 -8.12 0.82 0.73
CA PRO A 89 -8.51 -0.27 1.60
C PRO A 89 -9.07 -1.46 0.83
N GLN A 90 -8.79 -2.66 1.35
CA GLN A 90 -9.34 -3.90 0.81
C GLN A 90 -10.87 -3.93 0.80
N SER A 91 -11.54 -3.21 1.73
CA SER A 91 -13.00 -3.07 1.70
C SER A 91 -13.46 -2.39 0.40
N LEU A 92 -12.82 -1.28 0.01
CA LEU A 92 -13.13 -0.55 -1.22
C LEU A 92 -12.86 -1.41 -2.47
N ILE A 93 -11.70 -2.07 -2.55
CA ILE A 93 -11.35 -2.94 -3.69
C ILE A 93 -12.35 -4.11 -3.82
N LYS A 94 -12.73 -4.74 -2.69
CA LYS A 94 -13.77 -5.79 -2.68
C LYS A 94 -15.13 -5.27 -3.12
N THR A 95 -15.53 -4.08 -2.70
CA THR A 95 -16.78 -3.46 -3.16
C THR A 95 -16.76 -3.24 -4.67
N ILE A 96 -15.64 -2.77 -5.24
CA ILE A 96 -15.52 -2.56 -6.68
C ILE A 96 -15.63 -3.90 -7.43
N ASP A 97 -14.79 -4.88 -7.08
CA ASP A 97 -14.74 -6.17 -7.78
C ASP A 97 -16.04 -6.99 -7.65
N ALA A 98 -16.73 -6.89 -6.52
CA ALA A 98 -17.98 -7.62 -6.31
C ALA A 98 -19.18 -7.02 -7.07
N ASN A 99 -19.11 -5.73 -7.43
CA ASN A 99 -20.25 -5.02 -8.03
C ASN A 99 -20.01 -4.61 -9.49
N ALA A 100 -18.76 -4.55 -9.95
CA ALA A 100 -18.46 -4.20 -11.35
C ALA A 100 -19.07 -5.24 -12.29
N ASP A 101 -19.58 -4.76 -13.43
CA ASP A 101 -20.02 -5.66 -14.50
C ASP A 101 -18.81 -6.50 -14.97
N LYS A 102 -19.01 -7.81 -15.14
CA LYS A 102 -17.94 -8.74 -15.54
C LYS A 102 -17.39 -8.44 -16.92
N ASP A 103 -18.18 -7.77 -17.76
CA ASP A 103 -17.80 -7.34 -19.11
C ASP A 103 -17.37 -5.85 -19.15
N ALA A 104 -17.36 -5.17 -18.00
CA ALA A 104 -16.78 -3.84 -17.86
C ALA A 104 -15.29 -3.94 -17.50
N PRO A 105 -14.40 -3.20 -18.19
CA PRO A 105 -13.01 -3.11 -17.78
C PRO A 105 -12.89 -2.57 -16.35
N ASN A 106 -12.14 -3.29 -15.52
CA ASN A 106 -11.84 -2.92 -14.15
C ASN A 106 -10.31 -2.93 -13.96
N VAL A 107 -9.70 -1.74 -14.04
CA VAL A 107 -8.28 -1.57 -14.28
C VAL A 107 -7.56 -1.04 -13.04
N SER A 108 -6.50 -1.75 -12.66
CA SER A 108 -5.49 -1.34 -11.69
C SER A 108 -4.42 -0.52 -12.39
N LEU A 109 -4.44 0.80 -12.23
CA LEU A 109 -3.59 1.70 -13.01
C LEU A 109 -2.12 1.57 -12.61
N ALA A 110 -1.81 1.57 -11.31
CA ALA A 110 -0.43 1.56 -10.87
C ALA A 110 0.31 0.28 -11.28
N GLU A 111 -0.36 -0.88 -11.24
CA GLU A 111 0.22 -2.15 -11.69
C GLU A 111 0.36 -2.22 -13.22
N ALA A 112 -0.61 -1.70 -13.97
CA ALA A 112 -0.64 -1.86 -15.43
C ALA A 112 0.17 -0.77 -16.17
N ALA A 113 0.44 0.37 -15.54
CA ALA A 113 1.08 1.51 -16.17
C ALA A 113 2.57 1.30 -16.48
N GLU A 114 3.24 0.32 -15.87
CA GLU A 114 4.63 -0.04 -16.22
C GLU A 114 4.76 -0.38 -17.72
N SER A 115 3.75 -1.05 -18.29
CA SER A 115 3.71 -1.37 -19.74
C SER A 115 3.59 -0.12 -20.64
N TYR A 116 3.27 1.02 -20.04
CA TYR A 116 3.18 2.34 -20.67
C TYR A 116 4.36 3.25 -20.27
N GLY A 117 5.38 2.68 -19.61
CA GLY A 117 6.59 3.39 -19.23
C GLY A 117 6.54 4.05 -17.86
N ALA A 118 5.56 3.72 -17.00
CA ALA A 118 5.60 4.16 -15.62
C ALA A 118 6.80 3.53 -14.88
N HIS A 119 7.46 4.33 -14.06
CA HIS A 119 8.48 3.90 -13.12
C HIS A 119 7.84 3.60 -11.77
N VAL A 120 8.24 2.51 -11.14
CA VAL A 120 7.79 2.10 -9.80
C VAL A 120 8.94 2.18 -8.80
N ILE A 121 8.68 2.74 -7.63
CA ILE A 121 9.64 2.82 -6.52
C ILE A 121 9.26 1.75 -5.49
N PRO A 122 10.16 0.79 -5.18
CA PRO A 122 9.96 -0.11 -4.06
C PRO A 122 9.87 0.68 -2.75
N LEU A 123 8.92 0.32 -1.89
CA LEU A 123 8.90 0.84 -0.51
C LEU A 123 10.11 0.28 0.24
N VAL A 124 11.09 1.14 0.53
CA VAL A 124 12.30 0.75 1.27
C VAL A 124 12.12 1.08 2.75
N GLU A 125 11.92 0.04 3.52
CA GLU A 125 11.66 0.10 4.95
C GLU A 125 12.94 0.00 5.76
N ASN A 126 13.84 0.95 5.56
CA ASN A 126 15.10 1.00 6.29
C ASN A 126 15.00 2.00 7.45
N ILE A 127 14.17 1.66 8.43
CA ILE A 127 14.13 2.39 9.70
C ILE A 127 15.35 1.92 10.49
N GLY A 128 16.28 2.83 10.80
CA GLY A 128 17.51 2.58 11.54
C GLY A 128 17.29 2.03 12.95
N LEU A 129 16.85 0.78 13.03
CA LEU A 129 16.65 0.02 14.24
C LEU A 129 17.96 -0.70 14.56
N ASP A 130 18.30 -0.70 15.84
CA ASP A 130 19.45 -1.43 16.36
C ASP A 130 19.21 -2.95 16.38
N VAL A 131 18.05 -3.47 15.98
CA VAL A 131 17.68 -4.90 15.95
C VAL A 131 16.97 -5.24 14.64
N LEU A 132 16.95 -6.53 14.26
CA LEU A 132 16.21 -7.00 13.10
C LEU A 132 14.74 -6.59 13.17
N TRP A 133 14.25 -5.97 12.10
CA TRP A 133 12.85 -5.70 11.91
C TRP A 133 12.20 -6.88 11.17
N LEU A 134 11.26 -7.56 11.84
CA LEU A 134 10.66 -8.80 11.35
C LEU A 134 9.17 -8.64 11.01
N GLY A 135 8.81 -8.95 9.77
CA GLY A 135 7.43 -8.92 9.28
C GLY A 135 6.94 -10.26 8.71
N LEU A 136 5.73 -10.21 8.15
CA LEU A 136 5.09 -11.27 7.39
C LEU A 136 4.79 -10.74 5.99
N ARG A 137 5.04 -11.55 4.95
CA ARG A 137 4.86 -11.14 3.55
C ARG A 137 4.13 -12.17 2.71
N VAL A 138 3.44 -11.69 1.69
CA VAL A 138 2.93 -12.46 0.56
C VAL A 138 3.61 -11.96 -0.71
N ARG A 139 4.29 -12.85 -1.44
CA ARG A 139 4.91 -12.54 -2.74
C ARG A 139 4.24 -13.26 -3.90
N GLY A 140 4.45 -12.73 -5.09
CA GLY A 140 3.96 -13.31 -6.34
C GLY A 140 2.51 -12.93 -6.64
N THR A 141 2.13 -13.12 -7.91
CA THR A 141 0.80 -12.75 -8.42
C THR A 141 -0.26 -13.78 -8.07
N GLY A 142 0.13 -15.05 -7.94
CA GLY A 142 -0.78 -16.18 -7.75
C GLY A 142 -1.70 -16.44 -8.94
N LYS A 143 -1.43 -15.85 -10.12
CA LYS A 143 -2.31 -15.92 -11.29
C LYS A 143 -2.59 -17.35 -11.74
N GLN A 144 -1.60 -18.24 -11.64
CA GLN A 144 -1.76 -19.67 -11.97
C GLN A 144 -2.68 -20.41 -10.98
N ARG A 145 -2.90 -19.85 -9.79
CA ARG A 145 -3.81 -20.37 -8.74
C ARG A 145 -5.15 -19.63 -8.73
N GLY A 146 -5.41 -18.82 -9.76
CA GLY A 146 -6.62 -18.00 -9.85
C GLY A 146 -6.68 -16.87 -8.83
N ALA A 147 -5.55 -16.50 -8.21
CA ALA A 147 -5.51 -15.36 -7.32
C ALA A 147 -5.82 -14.08 -8.10
N THR A 148 -6.56 -13.21 -7.44
CA THR A 148 -6.98 -11.89 -7.89
C THR A 148 -6.55 -10.87 -6.83
N ARG A 149 -6.65 -9.59 -7.15
CA ARG A 149 -6.39 -8.49 -6.22
C ARG A 149 -7.32 -8.43 -4.99
N THR A 150 -8.40 -9.22 -4.98
CA THR A 150 -9.34 -9.40 -3.85
C THR A 150 -9.11 -10.71 -3.08
N SER A 151 -8.20 -11.54 -3.56
CA SER A 151 -7.80 -12.75 -2.86
C SER A 151 -7.09 -12.38 -1.56
N SER A 152 -7.00 -13.36 -0.67
CA SER A 152 -6.41 -13.16 0.64
C SER A 152 -5.62 -14.40 1.02
N VAL A 153 -4.41 -14.20 1.54
CA VAL A 153 -3.50 -15.28 1.92
C VAL A 153 -3.46 -15.35 3.43
N GLN A 154 -3.94 -16.46 3.96
CA GLN A 154 -3.85 -16.76 5.37
C GLN A 154 -2.45 -17.30 5.69
N LEU A 155 -1.79 -16.70 6.67
CA LEU A 155 -0.58 -17.23 7.31
C LEU A 155 -0.97 -17.73 8.71
N ALA A 156 -0.83 -19.02 8.96
CA ALA A 156 -1.16 -19.65 10.25
C ALA A 156 0.09 -20.18 10.94
N ALA A 157 0.25 -19.90 12.24
CA ALA A 157 1.22 -20.56 13.09
C ALA A 157 0.69 -21.92 13.51
N THR A 158 1.29 -23.00 13.02
CA THR A 158 0.77 -24.37 13.22
C THR A 158 1.56 -25.18 14.24
N LYS A 159 2.78 -24.77 14.56
CA LYS A 159 3.62 -25.41 15.57
C LYS A 159 4.65 -24.45 16.14
N LEU A 160 4.87 -24.53 17.45
CA LEU A 160 5.98 -23.89 18.13
C LEU A 160 6.69 -24.89 19.04
N ASP A 161 8.01 -25.01 18.89
CA ASP A 161 8.87 -25.69 19.86
C ASP A 161 9.85 -24.66 20.45
N GLY A 162 10.03 -24.63 21.77
CA GLY A 162 10.95 -23.68 22.42
C GLY A 162 10.90 -23.71 23.95
N PRO A 163 11.79 -22.97 24.63
CA PRO A 163 11.88 -22.94 26.09
C PRO A 163 10.73 -22.19 26.78
N GLY A 164 10.10 -21.26 26.06
CA GLY A 164 9.02 -20.40 26.54
C GLY A 164 7.93 -20.20 25.50
N GLN A 165 7.23 -19.08 25.61
CA GLN A 165 6.13 -18.69 24.73
C GLN A 165 6.59 -17.67 23.70
N LEU A 166 5.91 -17.65 22.56
CA LEU A 166 6.04 -16.67 21.49
C LEU A 166 4.69 -15.97 21.32
N VAL A 167 4.70 -14.64 21.30
CA VAL A 167 3.53 -13.85 20.89
C VAL A 167 3.94 -12.89 19.79
N ALA A 168 3.32 -13.01 18.62
CA ALA A 168 3.41 -12.05 17.54
C ALA A 168 2.15 -11.17 17.58
N TYR A 169 2.32 -9.87 17.77
CA TYR A 169 1.20 -8.96 17.92
C TYR A 169 1.50 -7.59 17.35
N LEU A 170 0.45 -6.91 16.93
CA LEU A 170 0.48 -5.55 16.48
C LEU A 170 -0.03 -4.63 17.58
N THR A 171 0.60 -3.48 17.79
CA THR A 171 0.07 -2.42 18.64
C THR A 171 -0.63 -1.42 17.74
N GLU A 172 -1.95 -1.30 17.87
CA GLU A 172 -2.78 -0.34 17.13
C GLU A 172 -2.47 1.11 17.53
N SER A 173 -2.96 2.07 16.74
CA SER A 173 -2.72 3.52 16.93
C SER A 173 -3.13 4.04 18.31
N LEU A 174 -4.15 3.44 18.95
CA LEU A 174 -4.59 3.79 20.32
C LEU A 174 -3.85 2.98 21.41
N GLY A 175 -2.78 2.28 21.06
CA GLY A 175 -1.99 1.42 21.94
C GLY A 175 -2.66 0.08 22.28
N GLN A 176 -3.73 -0.29 21.57
CA GLN A 176 -4.40 -1.58 21.78
C GLN A 176 -3.61 -2.70 21.08
N PRO A 177 -3.26 -3.80 21.77
CA PRO A 177 -2.59 -4.92 21.15
C PRO A 177 -3.60 -5.83 20.42
N ASP A 178 -3.34 -6.08 19.14
CA ASP A 178 -4.02 -7.07 18.30
C ASP A 178 -3.08 -8.27 18.08
N ARG A 179 -3.51 -9.46 18.50
CA ARG A 179 -2.65 -10.65 18.55
C ARG A 179 -2.81 -11.47 17.27
N TYR A 180 -1.71 -11.77 16.60
CA TYR A 180 -1.71 -12.60 15.39
C TYR A 180 -1.34 -14.04 15.69
N PHE A 181 -0.27 -14.26 16.46
CA PHE A 181 0.11 -15.58 16.96
C PHE A 181 0.30 -15.48 18.46
N ASP A 182 -0.38 -16.30 19.24
CA ASP A 182 -0.30 -16.33 20.70
C ASP A 182 -0.13 -17.78 21.14
N SER A 183 1.11 -18.18 21.44
CA SER A 183 1.34 -19.55 21.89
C SER A 183 0.96 -19.79 23.36
N THR A 184 0.52 -18.78 24.10
CA THR A 184 0.32 -18.87 25.56
C THR A 184 -0.85 -19.77 25.96
N ASP A 185 -1.86 -19.91 25.11
CA ASP A 185 -2.99 -20.83 25.23
C ASP A 185 -2.91 -22.03 24.27
N GLY A 186 -1.79 -22.14 23.54
CA GLY A 186 -1.54 -23.17 22.54
C GLY A 186 -2.03 -22.75 21.15
N LEU A 187 -1.36 -23.22 20.10
CA LEU A 187 -1.67 -22.79 18.74
C LEU A 187 -2.91 -23.49 18.18
N ASP A 188 -3.87 -22.70 17.70
CA ASP A 188 -5.07 -23.15 17.02
C ASP A 188 -5.39 -22.34 15.73
N LYS A 189 -6.66 -22.26 15.33
CA LYS A 189 -7.07 -21.55 14.11
C LYS A 189 -7.08 -20.02 14.26
N ALA A 190 -7.18 -19.52 15.49
CA ALA A 190 -7.11 -18.11 15.81
C ALA A 190 -5.68 -17.56 15.63
N ASP A 191 -4.66 -18.41 15.69
CA ASP A 191 -3.25 -18.09 15.40
C ASP A 191 -2.97 -17.96 13.91
N SER A 192 -3.81 -17.18 13.24
CA SER A 192 -3.68 -16.88 11.83
C SER A 192 -3.96 -15.42 11.54
N THR A 193 -3.26 -14.89 10.57
CA THR A 193 -3.52 -13.57 10.00
C THR A 193 -3.70 -13.69 8.50
N THR A 194 -4.24 -12.66 7.88
CA THR A 194 -4.51 -12.63 6.45
C THR A 194 -3.89 -11.39 5.83
N LEU A 195 -3.14 -11.60 4.75
CA LEU A 195 -2.54 -10.56 3.94
C LEU A 195 -3.05 -10.62 2.50
N PRO A 196 -3.28 -9.48 1.84
CA PRO A 196 -3.49 -9.45 0.40
C PRO A 196 -2.27 -10.00 -0.38
N PRO A 197 -2.44 -10.39 -1.65
CA PRO A 197 -1.32 -10.60 -2.56
C PRO A 197 -0.38 -9.38 -2.62
N ALA A 198 0.91 -9.63 -2.78
CA ALA A 198 1.96 -8.60 -2.88
C ALA A 198 1.98 -7.59 -1.71
N ALA A 199 1.58 -8.04 -0.51
CA ALA A 199 1.52 -7.24 0.68
C ALA A 199 2.42 -7.79 1.78
N HIS A 200 2.84 -6.93 2.69
CA HIS A 200 3.50 -7.34 3.92
C HIS A 200 3.07 -6.48 5.10
N THR A 201 3.38 -6.95 6.31
CA THR A 201 3.04 -6.30 7.57
C THR A 201 4.08 -6.61 8.62
N HIS A 202 4.23 -5.74 9.62
CA HIS A 202 5.25 -5.87 10.64
C HIS A 202 4.66 -5.91 12.02
N LEU A 203 5.27 -6.74 12.86
CA LEU A 203 4.71 -7.14 14.14
C LEU A 203 5.76 -6.93 15.23
N ASN A 204 5.30 -6.81 16.47
CA ASN A 204 6.14 -7.14 17.60
C ASN A 204 6.24 -8.65 17.70
N TRP A 205 7.45 -9.16 17.93
CA TRP A 205 7.70 -10.57 18.19
C TRP A 205 8.29 -10.72 19.58
N ALA A 206 7.46 -11.15 20.54
CA ALA A 206 7.83 -11.28 21.94
C ALA A 206 8.12 -12.74 22.31
N PHE A 207 9.22 -12.96 23.03
CA PHE A 207 9.68 -14.26 23.51
C PHE A 207 9.88 -14.21 25.02
N THR A 208 9.23 -15.12 25.75
CA THR A 208 9.22 -15.04 27.22
C THR A 208 10.44 -15.64 27.90
N LYS A 209 11.32 -16.36 27.17
CA LYS A 209 12.56 -16.92 27.70
C LYS A 209 13.66 -16.96 26.63
N PRO A 210 14.94 -16.87 27.01
CA PRO A 210 16.04 -17.11 26.09
C PRO A 210 16.16 -18.59 25.70
N GLY A 211 16.62 -18.85 24.49
CA GLY A 211 16.93 -20.15 23.92
C GLY A 211 16.56 -20.25 22.44
N VAL A 212 16.48 -21.48 21.93
CA VAL A 212 16.16 -21.73 20.51
C VAL A 212 14.69 -22.04 20.35
N TYR A 213 14.02 -21.33 19.44
CA TYR A 213 12.63 -21.57 19.07
C TYR A 213 12.54 -22.04 17.61
N HIS A 214 11.58 -22.92 17.33
CA HIS A 214 11.19 -23.34 15.99
C HIS A 214 9.71 -23.05 15.78
N LEU A 215 9.39 -22.10 14.91
CA LEU A 215 8.02 -21.71 14.57
C LEU A 215 7.70 -22.22 13.16
N THR A 216 6.66 -23.05 13.04
CA THR A 216 6.14 -23.48 11.74
C THR A 216 4.99 -22.58 11.32
N LEU A 217 5.13 -21.97 10.14
CA LEU A 217 4.07 -21.23 9.47
C LEU A 217 3.55 -22.00 8.26
N GLN A 218 2.25 -21.92 8.02
CA GLN A 218 1.58 -22.47 6.86
C GLN A 218 0.80 -21.37 6.12
N GLY A 219 1.00 -21.29 4.80
CA GLY A 219 0.26 -20.40 3.91
C GLY A 219 -0.95 -21.10 3.28
N SER A 220 -2.07 -20.39 3.15
CA SER A 220 -3.23 -20.82 2.36
C SER A 220 -3.85 -19.64 1.61
N LEU A 221 -4.28 -19.86 0.37
CA LEU A 221 -4.93 -18.86 -0.48
C LEU A 221 -6.45 -19.00 -0.42
N ASP A 222 -7.16 -17.92 -0.15
CA ASP A 222 -8.61 -17.77 -0.34
C ASP A 222 -8.86 -16.81 -1.52
N ASN A 223 -9.55 -17.28 -2.56
CA ASN A 223 -9.91 -16.46 -3.72
C ASN A 223 -11.25 -15.74 -3.51
N ASN A 224 -11.53 -15.33 -2.27
CA ASN A 224 -12.76 -14.67 -1.83
C ASN A 224 -14.01 -15.56 -1.99
N ASP A 225 -13.84 -16.88 -1.88
CA ASP A 225 -14.93 -17.88 -1.90
C ASP A 225 -15.06 -18.65 -0.57
N GLY A 226 -14.23 -18.31 0.41
CA GLY A 226 -14.20 -18.92 1.73
C GLY A 226 -13.49 -20.27 1.76
N LYS A 227 -12.89 -20.72 0.65
CA LYS A 227 -12.18 -22.00 0.56
C LYS A 227 -10.67 -21.77 0.56
N LEU A 228 -10.03 -22.27 1.60
CA LEU A 228 -8.58 -22.23 1.74
C LEU A 228 -7.90 -23.27 0.85
N GLN A 229 -7.17 -22.82 -0.15
CA GLN A 229 -6.28 -23.61 -0.98
C GLN A 229 -4.88 -23.65 -0.34
N PRO A 230 -4.33 -24.83 -0.01
CA PRO A 230 -3.02 -24.90 0.63
C PRO A 230 -1.92 -24.39 -0.31
N LEU A 231 -1.00 -23.60 0.25
CA LEU A 231 0.25 -23.20 -0.39
C LEU A 231 1.40 -24.06 0.18
N GLY A 232 2.37 -23.44 0.85
CA GLY A 232 3.48 -24.12 1.50
C GLY A 232 3.45 -24.01 3.01
N GLN A 233 4.35 -24.75 3.65
CA GLN A 233 4.69 -24.61 5.06
C GLN A 233 6.20 -24.51 5.24
N GLY A 234 6.65 -23.80 6.27
CA GLY A 234 8.07 -23.64 6.57
C GLY A 234 8.30 -23.46 8.07
N THR A 235 9.40 -24.03 8.57
CA THR A 235 9.79 -23.90 9.98
C THR A 235 10.98 -22.95 10.10
N PHE A 236 10.77 -21.82 10.75
CA PHE A 236 11.76 -20.78 11.02
C PHE A 236 12.42 -21.00 12.38
N THR A 237 13.74 -20.78 12.45
CA THR A 237 14.50 -20.92 13.71
C THR A 237 14.83 -19.55 14.27
N PHE A 238 14.58 -19.34 15.56
CA PHE A 238 14.94 -18.11 16.27
C PHE A 238 16.00 -18.41 17.34
N ALA A 239 17.05 -17.60 17.38
CA ALA A 239 18.09 -17.61 18.39
C ALA A 239 17.83 -16.48 19.39
N VAL A 240 17.14 -16.77 20.50
CA VAL A 240 16.69 -15.76 21.47
C VAL A 240 17.68 -15.64 22.62
N GLY A 241 18.41 -14.53 22.69
CA GLY A 241 19.38 -14.26 23.75
C GLY A 241 20.56 -15.23 23.80
N VAL A 242 20.80 -16.00 22.73
CA VAL A 242 21.88 -16.98 22.57
C VAL A 242 22.72 -16.65 21.34
N GLU A 243 23.93 -17.21 21.22
CA GLU A 243 24.82 -16.97 20.08
C GLU A 243 24.24 -17.57 18.78
N PRO A 244 23.75 -16.75 17.83
CA PRO A 244 23.00 -17.22 16.67
C PRO A 244 23.84 -18.10 15.73
N HIS A 245 25.15 -17.86 15.61
CA HIS A 245 26.01 -18.67 14.76
C HIS A 245 26.29 -20.08 15.30
N SER A 246 25.93 -20.34 16.57
CA SER A 246 26.02 -21.67 17.18
C SER A 246 24.73 -22.49 17.04
N VAL A 247 23.63 -21.86 16.62
CA VAL A 247 22.30 -22.49 16.51
C VAL A 247 22.18 -23.27 15.20
N LYS A 248 21.67 -24.51 15.28
CA LYS A 248 21.35 -25.31 14.10
C LYS A 248 19.98 -24.90 13.56
N PRO A 249 19.84 -24.67 12.25
CA PRO A 249 18.56 -24.34 11.66
C PRO A 249 17.67 -25.59 11.60
N ALA A 250 16.37 -25.42 11.39
CA ALA A 250 15.38 -26.52 11.41
C ALA A 250 15.69 -27.66 10.42
N SER A 251 16.35 -27.37 9.29
CA SER A 251 16.78 -28.38 8.31
C SER A 251 17.96 -29.25 8.79
N GLY A 252 18.69 -28.81 9.81
CA GLY A 252 19.97 -29.38 10.24
C GLY A 252 21.15 -29.08 9.30
N GLY A 253 20.92 -28.31 8.23
CA GLY A 253 21.93 -27.91 7.24
C GLY A 253 22.70 -26.63 7.61
N PRO A 254 23.40 -26.00 6.64
CA PRO A 254 24.09 -24.74 6.87
C PRO A 254 23.09 -23.61 7.18
N ALA A 255 23.34 -22.89 8.27
CA ALA A 255 22.54 -21.75 8.72
C ALA A 255 22.89 -20.49 7.93
N THR A 256 21.86 -19.72 7.57
CA THR A 256 22.01 -18.29 7.25
C THR A 256 21.44 -17.49 8.40
N VAL A 257 22.28 -16.70 9.06
CA VAL A 257 21.89 -15.88 10.21
C VAL A 257 21.42 -14.51 9.72
N LEU A 258 20.25 -14.07 10.17
CA LEU A 258 19.70 -12.74 9.92
C LEU A 258 19.55 -12.01 11.27
N GLY A 259 20.15 -10.83 11.41
CA GLY A 259 20.16 -10.10 12.70
C GLY A 259 20.10 -8.58 12.63
N ASP A 260 20.09 -8.01 11.42
CA ASP A 260 19.92 -6.59 11.18
C ASP A 260 19.08 -6.33 9.92
N GLY A 261 18.68 -5.06 9.73
CA GLY A 261 17.84 -4.65 8.62
C GLY A 261 16.41 -5.15 8.73
N HIS A 262 15.82 -5.43 7.58
CA HIS A 262 14.43 -5.82 7.44
C HIS A 262 14.35 -7.24 6.85
N THR A 263 13.50 -8.07 7.44
CA THR A 263 13.20 -9.42 6.98
C THR A 263 11.72 -9.72 7.13
N ASP A 264 11.14 -10.38 6.12
CA ASP A 264 9.79 -10.89 6.16
C ASP A 264 9.74 -12.42 6.10
N LEU A 265 8.92 -13.02 6.96
CA LEU A 265 8.51 -14.42 6.80
C LEU A 265 7.47 -14.47 5.68
N THR A 266 7.89 -15.00 4.54
CA THR A 266 7.21 -14.85 3.26
C THR A 266 6.52 -16.13 2.82
N VAL A 267 5.27 -16.01 2.38
CA VAL A 267 4.56 -17.01 1.58
C VAL A 267 4.52 -16.54 0.13
N ASP A 268 4.97 -17.37 -0.79
CA ASP A 268 5.03 -17.03 -2.21
C ASP A 268 3.93 -17.76 -2.99
N LEU A 269 3.03 -17.00 -3.59
CA LEU A 269 1.86 -17.49 -4.31
C LEU A 269 2.23 -18.24 -5.60
N ASP A 270 3.27 -17.81 -6.29
CA ASP A 270 3.62 -18.37 -7.58
C ASP A 270 4.38 -19.70 -7.42
N SER A 271 5.34 -19.73 -6.50
CA SER A 271 6.12 -20.95 -6.20
C SER A 271 5.45 -21.88 -5.17
N GLY A 272 4.53 -21.37 -4.34
CA GLY A 272 3.98 -22.07 -3.20
C GLY A 272 4.97 -22.30 -2.06
N GLN A 273 6.11 -21.61 -2.05
CA GLN A 273 7.15 -21.77 -1.04
C GLN A 273 6.96 -20.84 0.17
N VAL A 274 7.57 -21.23 1.29
CA VAL A 274 7.68 -20.40 2.50
C VAL A 274 9.17 -20.18 2.81
N TYR A 275 9.57 -18.91 2.93
CA TYR A 275 10.98 -18.52 3.08
C TYR A 275 11.11 -17.20 3.84
N ALA A 276 12.32 -16.87 4.30
CA ALA A 276 12.65 -15.54 4.80
C ALA A 276 13.15 -14.69 3.63
N TYR A 277 12.60 -13.49 3.48
CA TYR A 277 12.99 -12.51 2.47
C TYR A 277 13.60 -11.30 3.17
N SER A 278 14.88 -11.01 2.92
CA SER A 278 15.62 -9.99 3.65
C SER A 278 16.17 -8.92 2.72
N ASP A 279 16.11 -7.67 3.17
CA ASP A 279 16.68 -6.54 2.46
C ASP A 279 18.20 -6.65 2.35
N ALA A 280 18.71 -6.05 1.28
CA ALA A 280 20.13 -6.06 1.01
C ALA A 280 20.88 -5.26 2.09
N HIS A 281 21.79 -5.92 2.81
CA HIS A 281 22.58 -5.30 3.89
C HIS A 281 23.56 -4.21 3.39
N LYS A 282 23.60 -3.95 2.06
CA LYS A 282 24.42 -2.93 1.40
C LYS A 282 23.62 -2.26 0.28
N VAL A 283 23.77 -0.94 0.17
CA VAL A 283 23.26 -0.15 -0.96
C VAL A 283 23.77 -0.77 -2.27
N GLY A 284 22.85 -1.22 -3.13
CA GLY A 284 23.15 -1.85 -4.43
C GLY A 284 23.34 -3.37 -4.44
N ALA A 285 23.17 -4.07 -3.30
CA ALA A 285 23.09 -5.54 -3.30
C ALA A 285 21.63 -6.02 -3.54
N ALA A 286 21.47 -7.23 -4.05
CA ALA A 286 20.15 -7.83 -4.28
C ALA A 286 19.54 -8.31 -2.96
N GLN A 287 18.22 -8.21 -2.82
CA GLN A 287 17.46 -8.82 -1.73
C GLN A 287 17.71 -10.33 -1.68
N SER A 288 17.75 -10.90 -0.48
CA SER A 288 18.14 -12.29 -0.25
C SER A 288 16.93 -13.14 0.15
N GLN A 289 16.71 -14.23 -0.59
CA GLN A 289 15.75 -15.26 -0.25
C GLN A 289 16.45 -16.44 0.45
N VAL A 290 16.04 -16.74 1.68
CA VAL A 290 16.56 -17.85 2.48
C VAL A 290 15.43 -18.82 2.79
N ALA A 291 15.55 -20.08 2.38
CA ALA A 291 14.54 -21.10 2.69
C ALA A 291 14.26 -21.18 4.21
N ALA A 292 12.98 -21.30 4.60
CA ALA A 292 12.58 -21.26 6.02
C ALA A 292 13.36 -22.27 6.87
N GLY A 293 13.59 -23.48 6.37
CA GLY A 293 14.35 -24.50 7.09
C GLY A 293 15.84 -24.18 7.32
N ASN A 294 16.43 -23.23 6.60
CA ASN A 294 17.86 -22.90 6.68
C ASN A 294 18.15 -21.58 7.41
N VAL A 295 17.14 -20.79 7.74
CA VAL A 295 17.31 -19.48 8.36
C VAL A 295 17.38 -19.58 9.88
N VAL A 296 18.27 -18.77 10.48
CA VAL A 296 18.33 -18.49 11.91
C VAL A 296 18.12 -16.99 12.10
N ILE A 297 17.07 -16.63 12.81
CA ILE A 297 16.69 -15.24 13.10
C ILE A 297 17.27 -14.88 14.48
N ASP A 298 18.18 -13.91 14.52
CA ASP A 298 18.77 -13.42 15.76
C ASP A 298 17.80 -12.51 16.52
N VAL A 299 17.56 -12.84 17.80
CA VAL A 299 16.83 -12.00 18.74
C VAL A 299 17.77 -11.69 19.91
N PRO A 300 18.64 -10.67 19.76
CA PRO A 300 19.79 -10.47 20.63
C PRO A 300 19.40 -9.91 22.00
N ASN A 301 20.32 -9.93 22.97
CA ASN A 301 20.05 -9.37 24.32
C ASN A 301 19.78 -7.86 24.34
N LYS A 302 20.13 -7.12 23.27
CA LYS A 302 19.72 -5.71 23.10
C LYS A 302 18.21 -5.56 22.83
N ALA A 303 17.52 -6.63 22.42
CA ALA A 303 16.07 -6.70 22.28
C ALA A 303 15.36 -6.96 23.62
N LEU A 304 16.07 -6.98 24.75
CA LEU A 304 15.48 -7.22 26.06
C LEU A 304 14.72 -5.99 26.54
N VAL A 305 13.43 -6.15 26.83
CA VAL A 305 12.54 -5.09 27.30
C VAL A 305 11.68 -5.59 28.48
N PRO A 306 11.32 -4.71 29.44
CA PRO A 306 10.34 -5.05 30.46
C PRO A 306 8.92 -5.07 29.86
N ILE A 307 8.09 -6.01 30.29
CA ILE A 307 6.65 -5.98 30.00
C ILE A 307 6.04 -4.68 30.57
N PRO A 308 5.25 -3.92 29.78
CA PRO A 308 4.59 -2.69 30.25
C PRO A 308 3.71 -2.89 31.48
N GLU A 309 3.57 -1.85 32.30
CA GLU A 309 2.60 -1.82 33.42
C GLU A 309 1.15 -1.69 32.97
N ASP A 310 0.93 -1.35 31.71
CA ASP A 310 -0.38 -1.24 31.11
C ASP A 310 -1.07 -2.62 31.06
N PRO A 311 -2.26 -2.78 31.68
CA PRO A 311 -2.98 -4.05 31.74
C PRO A 311 -3.26 -4.68 30.38
N ARG A 312 -3.28 -3.90 29.30
CA ARG A 312 -3.48 -4.38 27.93
C ARG A 312 -2.39 -5.35 27.50
N PHE A 313 -1.18 -5.26 28.07
CA PHE A 313 -0.03 -6.11 27.75
C PHE A 313 0.11 -7.31 28.70
N SER A 314 -0.87 -7.56 29.58
CA SER A 314 -0.82 -8.65 30.54
C SER A 314 -0.75 -10.06 29.92
N PHE A 315 -1.13 -10.21 28.64
CA PHE A 315 -0.96 -11.45 27.88
C PHE A 315 0.52 -11.84 27.69
N LEU A 316 1.46 -10.89 27.77
CA LEU A 316 2.89 -11.16 27.71
C LEU A 316 3.43 -11.75 29.04
N GLY A 317 2.70 -11.58 30.14
CA GLY A 317 3.11 -12.00 31.48
C GLY A 317 2.98 -10.89 32.53
N LYS A 318 3.75 -11.01 33.61
CA LYS A 318 3.70 -10.03 34.72
C LYS A 318 4.42 -8.74 34.34
N PRO A 319 3.84 -7.55 34.60
CA PRO A 319 4.52 -6.28 34.43
C PRO A 319 5.94 -6.24 35.01
N GLY A 320 6.87 -5.63 34.29
CA GLY A 320 8.28 -5.51 34.66
C GLY A 320 9.13 -6.77 34.44
N THR A 321 8.52 -7.92 34.11
CA THR A 321 9.29 -9.12 33.70
C THR A 321 10.04 -8.83 32.41
N GLN A 322 11.30 -9.24 32.33
CA GLN A 322 12.12 -9.06 31.13
C GLN A 322 11.75 -10.11 30.07
N ILE A 323 11.52 -9.66 28.85
CA ILE A 323 11.27 -10.49 27.66
C ILE A 323 12.17 -10.01 26.52
N HIS A 324 12.43 -10.88 25.54
CA HIS A 324 13.09 -10.46 24.30
C HIS A 324 12.02 -10.09 23.28
N GLN A 325 12.09 -8.89 22.69
CA GLN A 325 11.12 -8.41 21.73
C GLN A 325 11.79 -7.76 20.53
N LEU A 326 11.54 -8.31 19.33
CA LEU A 326 11.75 -7.53 18.10
C LEU A 326 10.57 -6.58 17.93
N PRO A 327 10.80 -5.25 17.87
CA PRO A 327 9.71 -4.29 17.80
C PRO A 327 9.10 -4.24 16.39
N GLN A 328 7.79 -3.96 16.32
CA GLN A 328 7.21 -3.41 15.09
C GLN A 328 7.79 -2.01 14.85
N ALA A 329 8.01 -1.60 13.60
CA ALA A 329 8.57 -0.26 13.37
C ALA A 329 7.53 0.86 13.26
N VAL A 330 6.25 0.53 13.07
CA VAL A 330 5.18 1.51 12.93
C VAL A 330 4.00 1.10 13.82
N LEU A 331 3.42 2.03 14.60
CA LEU A 331 2.19 1.80 15.36
C LEU A 331 0.95 1.81 14.45
N GLY A 332 -0.03 0.94 14.70
CA GLY A 332 -1.20 0.77 13.83
C GLY A 332 -1.09 -0.43 12.90
N LYS A 333 -2.24 -0.93 12.43
CA LYS A 333 -2.26 -2.01 11.43
C LYS A 333 -1.64 -1.47 10.14
N HIS A 334 -0.42 -1.91 9.85
CA HIS A 334 0.35 -1.46 8.70
C HIS A 334 0.47 -2.60 7.72
N VAL A 335 -0.37 -2.58 6.69
CA VAL A 335 -0.25 -3.46 5.52
C VAL A 335 -0.03 -2.54 4.34
N HIS A 336 1.13 -2.63 3.69
CA HIS A 336 1.40 -1.89 2.46
C HIS A 336 1.96 -2.84 1.41
N GLY A 337 1.97 -2.37 0.17
CA GLY A 337 2.51 -3.11 -0.95
C GLY A 337 4.04 -3.06 -0.94
N GLU A 338 4.65 -3.86 -1.81
CA GLU A 338 6.09 -3.78 -2.11
C GLU A 338 6.47 -2.46 -2.81
N ILE A 339 5.48 -1.69 -3.29
CA ILE A 339 5.63 -0.52 -4.15
C ILE A 339 4.87 0.65 -3.55
N ASP A 340 5.50 1.83 -3.55
CA ASP A 340 4.87 3.09 -3.17
C ASP A 340 3.67 3.36 -4.11
N PRO A 341 2.44 3.56 -3.60
CA PRO A 341 1.26 3.75 -4.43
C PRO A 341 1.12 5.15 -5.06
N HIS A 342 1.89 6.15 -4.63
CA HIS A 342 1.68 7.57 -5.01
C HIS A 342 2.33 7.93 -6.36
N LEU A 343 2.19 7.06 -7.36
CA LEU A 343 2.88 7.17 -8.65
C LEU A 343 2.61 8.50 -9.36
N TRP A 344 1.44 9.10 -9.16
CA TRP A 344 1.05 10.37 -9.81
C TRP A 344 1.90 11.56 -9.38
N GLU A 345 2.66 11.47 -8.29
CA GLU A 345 3.61 12.50 -7.88
C GLU A 345 4.81 12.64 -8.85
N ASP A 346 4.95 11.71 -9.82
CA ASP A 346 5.77 11.87 -11.03
C ASP A 346 4.87 12.12 -12.25
N VAL A 347 5.09 13.25 -12.93
CA VAL A 347 4.32 13.62 -14.15
C VAL A 347 4.53 12.60 -15.28
N ALA A 348 5.68 11.93 -15.36
CA ALA A 348 5.91 10.87 -16.34
C ALA A 348 4.99 9.65 -16.09
N ASN A 349 4.75 9.30 -14.83
CA ASN A 349 3.82 8.25 -14.45
C ASN A 349 2.37 8.65 -14.73
N ALA A 350 1.98 9.90 -14.48
CA ALA A 350 0.66 10.41 -14.84
C ALA A 350 0.40 10.36 -16.36
N LYS A 351 1.44 10.57 -17.19
CA LYS A 351 1.36 10.37 -18.65
C LYS A 351 1.10 8.90 -19.01
N ALA A 352 1.75 7.96 -18.33
CA ALA A 352 1.51 6.53 -18.52
C ALA A 352 0.06 6.15 -18.13
N TYR A 353 -0.46 6.70 -17.03
CA TYR A 353 -1.86 6.54 -16.63
C TYR A 353 -2.81 7.04 -17.72
N ALA A 354 -2.59 8.24 -18.25
CA ALA A 354 -3.42 8.81 -19.31
C ALA A 354 -3.45 7.94 -20.59
N GLN A 355 -2.31 7.35 -20.97
CA GLN A 355 -2.24 6.45 -22.13
C GLN A 355 -2.97 5.13 -21.89
N LEU A 356 -2.82 4.53 -20.70
CA LEU A 356 -3.55 3.33 -20.32
C LEU A 356 -5.07 3.59 -20.26
N MET A 357 -5.49 4.73 -19.70
CA MET A 357 -6.89 5.14 -19.69
C MET A 357 -7.42 5.29 -21.10
N ARG A 358 -6.68 5.94 -22.01
CA ARG A 358 -7.04 6.08 -23.43
C ARG A 358 -7.32 4.72 -24.06
N ASP A 359 -6.39 3.78 -23.94
CA ASP A 359 -6.52 2.49 -24.61
C ASP A 359 -7.66 1.65 -24.02
N THR A 360 -7.88 1.76 -22.70
CA THR A 360 -9.04 1.16 -22.02
C THR A 360 -10.36 1.76 -22.54
N LEU A 361 -10.46 3.08 -22.65
CA LEU A 361 -11.65 3.76 -23.15
C LEU A 361 -11.91 3.42 -24.62
N ILE A 362 -10.88 3.36 -25.47
CA ILE A 362 -10.99 2.91 -26.87
C ILE A 362 -11.53 1.49 -26.96
N SER A 363 -11.11 0.60 -26.05
CA SER A 363 -11.59 -0.79 -26.06
C SER A 363 -13.08 -0.89 -25.75
N LYS A 364 -13.62 0.03 -24.92
CA LYS A 364 -15.03 0.04 -24.49
C LYS A 364 -15.92 0.87 -25.42
N ASP A 365 -15.41 1.97 -25.95
CA ASP A 365 -16.07 2.83 -26.94
C ASP A 365 -15.16 3.04 -28.18
N PRO A 366 -15.14 2.07 -29.12
CA PRO A 366 -14.35 2.17 -30.34
C PRO A 366 -14.73 3.37 -31.23
N ASP A 367 -15.99 3.80 -31.20
CA ASP A 367 -16.48 4.95 -31.96
C ASP A 367 -15.88 6.26 -31.43
N GLY A 368 -15.53 6.32 -30.15
CA GLY A 368 -14.85 7.44 -29.50
C GLY A 368 -13.36 7.55 -29.79
N LYS A 369 -12.76 6.57 -30.49
CA LYS A 369 -11.30 6.44 -30.62
C LYS A 369 -10.58 7.72 -31.03
N GLN A 370 -11.05 8.38 -32.10
CA GLN A 370 -10.41 9.59 -32.60
C GLN A 370 -10.42 10.72 -31.56
N ALA A 371 -11.51 10.85 -30.80
CA ALA A 371 -11.62 11.85 -29.74
C ALA A 371 -10.66 11.54 -28.58
N TYR A 372 -10.63 10.29 -28.12
CA TYR A 372 -9.71 9.87 -27.04
C TYR A 372 -8.25 10.06 -27.42
N GLU A 373 -7.84 9.69 -28.64
CA GLU A 373 -6.47 9.91 -29.12
C GLU A 373 -6.11 11.41 -29.21
N ALA A 374 -7.02 12.24 -29.71
CA ALA A 374 -6.81 13.68 -29.82
C ALA A 374 -6.71 14.35 -28.44
N ASN A 375 -7.63 14.03 -27.53
CA ASN A 375 -7.65 14.54 -26.15
C ASN A 375 -6.39 14.11 -25.40
N THR A 376 -6.02 12.82 -25.49
CA THR A 376 -4.81 12.31 -24.85
C THR A 376 -3.57 13.02 -25.39
N LYS A 377 -3.46 13.21 -26.71
CA LYS A 377 -2.32 13.93 -27.29
C LYS A 377 -2.21 15.37 -26.76
N ALA A 378 -3.33 16.08 -26.68
CA ALA A 378 -3.37 17.43 -26.13
C ALA A 378 -2.99 17.44 -24.65
N TYR A 379 -3.53 16.50 -23.88
CA TYR A 379 -3.25 16.41 -22.45
C TYR A 379 -1.80 16.01 -22.16
N LEU A 380 -1.23 15.06 -22.90
CA LEU A 380 0.19 14.71 -22.80
C LEU A 380 1.10 15.91 -23.08
N SER A 381 0.74 16.78 -24.03
CA SER A 381 1.50 18.02 -24.28
C SER A 381 1.43 18.97 -23.09
N LYS A 382 0.25 19.07 -22.43
CA LYS A 382 0.09 19.85 -21.19
C LYS A 382 0.89 19.27 -20.03
N LEU A 383 1.02 17.95 -19.96
CA LEU A 383 1.84 17.26 -18.97
C LEU A 383 3.35 17.44 -19.25
N ASP A 384 3.77 17.50 -20.51
CA ASP A 384 5.16 17.84 -20.86
C ASP A 384 5.51 19.27 -20.39
N GLU A 385 4.64 20.25 -20.65
CA GLU A 385 4.82 21.62 -20.16
C GLU A 385 4.82 21.72 -18.62
N LEU A 386 4.05 20.84 -17.96
CA LEU A 386 4.02 20.75 -16.51
C LEU A 386 5.33 20.17 -15.96
N ASP A 387 5.81 19.06 -16.52
CA ASP A 387 7.08 18.44 -16.09
C ASP A 387 8.26 19.41 -16.24
N ASP A 388 8.35 20.09 -17.39
CA ASP A 388 9.35 21.14 -17.64
C ASP A 388 9.25 22.29 -16.62
N TYR A 389 8.02 22.68 -16.27
CA TYR A 389 7.78 23.70 -15.24
C TYR A 389 8.28 23.25 -13.87
N LEU A 390 7.98 22.02 -13.44
CA LEU A 390 8.44 21.46 -12.18
C LEU A 390 9.97 21.39 -12.14
N ARG A 391 10.59 20.80 -13.16
CA ARG A 391 12.06 20.69 -13.26
C ARG A 391 12.74 22.05 -13.17
N THR A 392 12.28 23.02 -13.95
CA THR A 392 12.87 24.37 -13.98
C THR A 392 12.66 25.09 -12.65
N THR A 393 11.48 24.97 -12.05
CA THR A 393 11.12 25.64 -10.79
C THR A 393 11.89 25.07 -9.60
N LEU A 394 11.90 23.74 -9.45
CA LEU A 394 12.55 23.05 -8.33
C LEU A 394 14.08 23.09 -8.44
N ALA A 395 14.65 23.13 -9.65
CA ALA A 395 16.08 23.32 -9.85
C ALA A 395 16.61 24.66 -9.28
N THR A 396 15.74 25.65 -9.05
CA THR A 396 16.13 26.92 -8.40
C THR A 396 16.38 26.78 -6.89
N ILE A 397 15.93 25.70 -6.26
CA ILE A 397 16.17 25.42 -4.85
C ILE A 397 17.61 24.90 -4.69
N PRO A 398 18.42 25.44 -3.76
CA PRO A 398 19.77 24.95 -3.50
C PRO A 398 19.78 23.46 -3.11
N PRO A 399 20.70 22.62 -3.62
CA PRO A 399 20.73 21.17 -3.37
C PRO A 399 20.71 20.76 -1.88
N ASP A 400 21.35 21.53 -1.01
CA ASP A 400 21.38 21.31 0.45
C ASP A 400 20.02 21.57 1.13
N ARG A 401 19.09 22.25 0.45
CA ARG A 401 17.75 22.59 0.96
C ARG A 401 16.64 21.73 0.35
N ARG A 402 17.00 20.77 -0.49
CA ARG A 402 16.09 19.86 -1.21
C ARG A 402 15.52 18.75 -0.31
N GLN A 403 15.25 19.06 0.96
CA GLN A 403 14.84 18.11 1.99
C GLN A 403 13.34 18.30 2.29
N LEU A 404 12.55 17.25 2.10
CA LEU A 404 11.12 17.22 2.38
C LEU A 404 10.87 16.59 3.74
N ILE A 405 10.10 17.29 4.58
CA ILE A 405 9.54 16.73 5.80
C ILE A 405 8.03 16.92 5.75
N THR A 406 7.29 15.82 5.62
CA THR A 406 5.86 15.82 5.25
C THR A 406 4.95 15.22 6.33
N THR A 407 3.64 15.27 6.12
CA THR A 407 2.67 14.63 7.04
C THR A 407 2.74 13.12 6.88
N HIS A 408 2.71 12.60 5.65
CA HIS A 408 2.97 11.19 5.41
C HIS A 408 3.91 10.91 4.23
N ASP A 409 4.24 9.63 4.04
CA ASP A 409 5.21 9.15 3.06
C ASP A 409 4.59 9.01 1.66
N ALA A 410 4.19 10.15 1.07
CA ALA A 410 3.57 10.22 -0.27
C ALA A 410 4.48 10.72 -1.39
N PHE A 411 5.59 11.39 -1.06
CA PHE A 411 6.32 12.23 -2.01
C PHE A 411 7.57 11.55 -2.59
N GLY A 412 7.67 10.22 -2.49
CA GLY A 412 8.82 9.45 -2.99
C GLY A 412 9.05 9.62 -4.49
N TYR A 413 7.99 9.57 -5.30
CA TYR A 413 8.05 9.78 -6.74
C TYR A 413 8.43 11.22 -7.12
N LEU A 414 7.84 12.23 -6.46
CA LEU A 414 8.23 13.63 -6.66
C LEU A 414 9.71 13.84 -6.33
N ALA A 415 10.16 13.27 -5.21
CA ALA A 415 11.56 13.39 -4.80
C ALA A 415 12.52 12.76 -5.81
N SER A 416 12.20 11.55 -6.28
CA SER A 416 12.98 10.86 -7.32
C SER A 416 13.01 11.63 -8.64
N ALA A 417 11.84 12.10 -9.11
CA ALA A 417 11.71 12.75 -10.42
C ALA A 417 12.36 14.14 -10.49
N TYR A 418 12.41 14.87 -9.37
CA TYR A 418 12.81 16.28 -9.32
C TYR A 418 13.99 16.58 -8.39
N ASP A 419 14.81 15.57 -8.07
CA ASP A 419 16.05 15.70 -7.27
C ASP A 419 15.80 16.30 -5.88
N MET A 420 14.71 15.86 -5.23
CA MET A 420 14.46 16.13 -3.81
C MET A 420 14.83 14.90 -2.97
N THR A 421 14.84 15.06 -1.65
CA THR A 421 15.07 13.98 -0.69
C THR A 421 13.97 14.00 0.37
N VAL A 422 13.29 12.88 0.58
CA VAL A 422 12.38 12.72 1.72
C VAL A 422 13.23 12.49 2.97
N ALA A 423 13.34 13.51 3.81
CA ALA A 423 14.15 13.51 5.03
C ALA A 423 13.40 12.92 6.24
N GLY A 424 12.07 12.97 6.20
CA GLY A 424 11.21 12.37 7.21
C GLY A 424 9.74 12.68 6.99
N PHE A 425 8.88 12.00 7.74
CA PHE A 425 7.44 12.19 7.74
C PHE A 425 6.90 11.87 9.13
N VAL A 426 5.64 12.24 9.42
CA VAL A 426 5.01 11.97 10.72
C VAL A 426 4.61 10.51 10.84
N VAL A 427 3.93 10.00 9.81
CA VAL A 427 3.45 8.61 9.72
C VAL A 427 3.66 8.10 8.29
N PRO A 428 3.96 6.81 8.06
CA PRO A 428 4.01 6.28 6.70
C PRO A 428 2.64 6.34 6.00
N ASN A 429 1.57 6.06 6.75
CA ASN A 429 0.19 6.03 6.26
C ASN A 429 -0.71 6.96 7.10
N PRO A 430 -1.53 7.83 6.48
CA PRO A 430 -2.40 8.78 7.18
C PRO A 430 -3.50 8.17 8.05
N ALA A 431 -3.85 6.91 7.83
CA ALA A 431 -4.83 6.16 8.63
C ALA A 431 -4.32 5.87 10.06
N GLN A 432 -3.08 6.26 10.38
CA GLN A 432 -2.40 5.95 11.64
C GLN A 432 -2.09 7.21 12.45
N GLU A 433 -1.97 7.05 13.77
CA GLU A 433 -1.49 8.11 14.67
C GLU A 433 0.00 7.91 14.96
N PRO A 434 0.80 8.99 15.06
CA PRO A 434 2.23 8.87 15.33
C PRO A 434 2.52 8.43 16.78
N SER A 435 3.53 7.56 16.94
CA SER A 435 4.08 7.16 18.23
C SER A 435 4.95 8.23 18.87
N VAL A 436 5.13 8.19 20.20
CA VAL A 436 6.04 9.11 20.91
C VAL A 436 7.47 9.07 20.37
N GLU A 437 7.93 7.88 19.97
CA GLU A 437 9.25 7.70 19.37
C GLU A 437 9.34 8.33 17.98
N GLN A 438 8.31 8.18 17.14
CA GLN A 438 8.23 8.83 15.83
C GLN A 438 8.23 10.35 15.98
N VAL A 439 7.47 10.90 16.93
CA VAL A 439 7.49 12.32 17.25
C VAL A 439 8.89 12.79 17.68
N ARG A 440 9.59 12.01 18.52
CA ARG A 440 10.96 12.33 18.94
C ARG A 440 11.92 12.32 17.76
N LYS A 441 11.88 11.28 16.92
CA LYS A 441 12.72 11.13 15.73
C LYS A 441 12.48 12.28 14.74
N LEU A 442 11.22 12.63 14.50
CA LEU A 442 10.85 13.79 13.67
C LEU A 442 11.42 15.10 14.23
N SER A 443 11.30 15.31 15.54
CA SER A 443 11.87 16.47 16.24
C SER A 443 13.40 16.54 16.10
N ASP A 444 14.08 15.39 16.23
CA ASP A 444 15.53 15.27 16.02
C ASP A 444 15.92 15.57 14.58
N THR A 445 15.18 15.04 13.59
CA THR A 445 15.40 15.28 12.16
C THR A 445 15.30 16.76 11.82
N ILE A 446 14.20 17.43 12.22
CA ILE A 446 13.98 18.86 11.94
C ILE A 446 15.13 19.70 12.55
N ARG A 447 15.51 19.39 13.79
CA ARG A 447 16.58 20.09 14.51
C ARG A 447 17.96 19.90 13.87
N ASN A 448 18.28 18.68 13.44
CA ASN A 448 19.62 18.35 12.93
C ASN A 448 19.82 18.85 11.48
N LEU A 449 18.78 18.73 10.65
CA LEU A 449 18.85 19.12 9.25
C LEU A 449 18.71 20.63 9.03
N HIS A 450 18.21 21.36 10.04
CA HIS A 450 17.98 22.81 9.96
C HIS A 450 17.14 23.19 8.73
N VAL A 451 16.12 22.39 8.43
CA VAL A 451 15.26 22.61 7.25
C VAL A 451 14.51 23.95 7.38
N PRO A 452 14.33 24.70 6.27
CA PRO A 452 13.65 25.99 6.31
C PRO A 452 12.13 25.85 6.50
N ALA A 453 11.56 24.71 6.09
CA ALA A 453 10.14 24.44 6.17
C ALA A 453 9.83 22.94 6.35
N VAL A 454 8.64 22.66 6.88
CA VAL A 454 7.95 21.37 6.81
C VAL A 454 6.63 21.52 6.06
N PHE A 455 6.06 20.41 5.60
CA PHE A 455 4.93 20.39 4.67
C PHE A 455 3.75 19.58 5.21
N THR A 456 2.61 20.24 5.33
CA THR A 456 1.33 19.60 5.66
C THR A 456 0.55 19.28 4.40
N GLU A 457 -0.45 18.42 4.53
CA GLU A 457 -1.35 18.09 3.42
C GLU A 457 -2.77 18.55 3.76
N PRO A 458 -3.47 19.28 2.87
CA PRO A 458 -4.78 19.88 3.19
C PRO A 458 -5.83 18.87 3.65
N ASN A 459 -5.95 17.73 2.96
CA ASN A 459 -6.85 16.64 3.33
C ASN A 459 -6.51 15.99 4.68
N LEU A 460 -5.26 16.12 5.12
CA LEU A 460 -4.74 15.56 6.37
C LEU A 460 -4.45 16.62 7.45
N ALA A 461 -4.96 17.84 7.29
CA ALA A 461 -4.64 18.96 8.18
C ALA A 461 -4.96 18.67 9.67
N GLN A 462 -5.96 17.82 9.95
CA GLN A 462 -6.29 17.39 11.31
C GLN A 462 -5.23 16.46 11.93
N ARG A 463 -4.53 15.66 11.10
CA ARG A 463 -3.45 14.75 11.51
C ARG A 463 -2.10 15.45 11.60
N ALA A 464 -1.94 16.59 10.93
CA ALA A 464 -0.70 17.36 10.90
C ALA A 464 -0.37 18.10 12.21
N SER A 465 -1.21 18.03 13.24
CA SER A 465 -1.04 18.81 14.49
C SER A 465 0.32 18.62 15.16
N VAL A 466 0.84 17.38 15.16
CA VAL A 466 2.17 17.05 15.68
C VAL A 466 3.27 17.75 14.89
N LEU A 467 3.24 17.65 13.55
CA LEU A 467 4.22 18.30 12.69
C LEU A 467 4.21 19.81 12.86
N ILE A 468 3.01 20.40 12.91
CA ILE A 468 2.81 21.83 13.12
C ILE A 468 3.40 22.26 14.46
N GLN A 469 3.15 21.50 15.52
CA GLN A 469 3.65 21.83 16.86
C GLN A 469 5.18 21.73 16.92
N VAL A 470 5.76 20.63 16.44
CA VAL A 470 7.22 20.42 16.41
C VAL A 470 7.91 21.52 15.58
N ALA A 471 7.35 21.88 14.42
CA ALA A 471 7.90 22.94 13.59
C ALA A 471 7.83 24.32 14.27
N ARG A 472 6.72 24.65 14.93
CA ARG A 472 6.56 25.90 15.69
C ARG A 472 7.56 26.00 16.83
N ASP A 473 7.75 24.93 17.59
CA ASP A 473 8.68 24.89 18.73
C ASP A 473 10.14 25.08 18.27
N GLN A 474 10.44 24.76 17.02
CA GLN A 474 11.77 24.90 16.42
C GLN A 474 11.91 26.11 15.48
N GLY A 475 10.88 26.96 15.35
CA GLY A 475 10.92 28.14 14.47
C GLY A 475 10.98 27.84 12.97
N VAL A 476 10.55 26.65 12.56
CA VAL A 476 10.50 26.17 11.18
C VAL A 476 9.16 26.55 10.54
N GLN A 477 9.19 26.97 9.27
CA GLN A 477 7.99 27.37 8.56
C GLN A 477 7.10 26.15 8.27
N VAL A 478 5.77 26.33 8.34
CA VAL A 478 4.81 25.30 7.90
C VAL A 478 4.25 25.74 6.54
N CYS A 479 4.35 24.87 5.55
CA CYS A 479 3.84 25.04 4.19
C CYS A 479 2.90 23.89 3.82
N SER A 480 2.23 23.96 2.67
CA SER A 480 1.25 22.94 2.28
C SER A 480 1.50 22.35 0.89
N LEU A 481 1.57 21.03 0.80
CA LEU A 481 1.60 20.26 -0.44
C LEU A 481 0.33 19.43 -0.57
N TYR A 482 -0.14 19.22 -1.78
CA TYR A 482 -1.18 18.25 -2.08
C TYR A 482 -0.53 16.90 -2.38
N GLY A 483 -0.95 15.84 -1.70
CA GLY A 483 -0.55 14.46 -1.99
C GLY A 483 -1.69 13.67 -2.64
N ASP A 484 -2.70 13.33 -1.83
CA ASP A 484 -3.74 12.36 -2.25
C ASP A 484 -5.04 12.95 -2.78
N ALA A 485 -5.25 14.25 -2.58
CA ALA A 485 -6.54 14.88 -2.82
C ALA A 485 -6.43 16.34 -3.25
N PHE A 486 -7.48 16.81 -3.89
CA PHE A 486 -7.69 18.19 -4.29
C PHE A 486 -8.38 18.99 -3.18
N ASP A 487 -8.51 20.30 -3.39
CA ASP A 487 -9.39 21.15 -2.64
C ASP A 487 -10.01 22.24 -3.55
N ASP A 488 -10.56 23.30 -2.94
CA ASP A 488 -11.14 24.40 -3.70
C ASP A 488 -10.12 25.26 -4.47
N HIS A 489 -8.83 25.16 -4.16
CA HIS A 489 -7.73 25.92 -4.77
C HIS A 489 -7.02 25.15 -5.88
N ALA A 490 -6.80 23.84 -5.71
CA ALA A 490 -6.22 22.97 -6.72
C ALA A 490 -7.22 21.88 -7.10
N ARG A 491 -7.92 22.04 -8.23
CA ARG A 491 -9.05 21.18 -8.65
C ARG A 491 -8.72 20.23 -9.79
N THR A 492 -7.50 20.30 -10.31
CA THR A 492 -7.00 19.41 -11.36
C THR A 492 -5.61 18.94 -11.00
N TYR A 493 -5.19 17.80 -11.58
CA TYR A 493 -3.84 17.27 -11.38
C TYR A 493 -2.76 18.30 -11.76
N VAL A 494 -3.00 19.08 -12.82
CA VAL A 494 -2.06 20.11 -13.26
C VAL A 494 -1.96 21.24 -12.23
N ASP A 495 -3.08 21.69 -11.65
CA ASP A 495 -3.08 22.74 -10.64
C ASP A 495 -2.38 22.25 -9.37
N MET A 496 -2.63 21.01 -8.97
CA MET A 496 -2.01 20.33 -7.83
C MET A 496 -0.48 20.34 -7.94
N MET A 497 0.07 19.83 -9.04
CA MET A 497 1.51 19.74 -9.24
C MET A 497 2.16 21.13 -9.39
N ARG A 498 1.48 22.10 -10.03
CA ARG A 498 1.97 23.49 -10.11
C ARG A 498 2.04 24.14 -8.74
N HIS A 499 0.99 23.99 -7.93
CA HIS A 499 0.97 24.49 -6.56
C HIS A 499 2.12 23.88 -5.76
N ASN A 500 2.31 22.57 -5.82
CA ASN A 500 3.40 21.89 -5.11
C ASN A 500 4.76 22.47 -5.51
N ALA A 501 5.02 22.68 -6.80
CA ALA A 501 6.27 23.26 -7.29
C ALA A 501 6.51 24.68 -6.76
N ASP A 502 5.47 25.52 -6.80
CA ASP A 502 5.52 26.92 -6.36
C ASP A 502 5.72 27.02 -4.86
N GLU A 503 5.03 26.18 -4.09
CA GLU A 503 5.13 26.14 -2.64
C GLU A 503 6.51 25.64 -2.19
N LEU A 504 7.03 24.58 -2.82
CA LEU A 504 8.39 24.07 -2.57
C LEU A 504 9.43 25.14 -2.84
N LYS A 505 9.35 25.82 -3.98
CA LYS A 505 10.25 26.94 -4.31
C LYS A 505 10.14 28.07 -3.28
N ARG A 506 8.93 28.45 -2.89
CA ARG A 506 8.70 29.52 -1.91
C ARG A 506 9.27 29.17 -0.53
N CYS A 507 9.08 27.94 -0.09
CA CYS A 507 9.41 27.51 1.27
C CYS A 507 10.85 27.04 1.45
N LEU A 508 11.46 26.45 0.41
CA LEU A 508 12.84 25.96 0.45
C LEU A 508 13.83 26.93 -0.22
N GLY A 509 13.37 27.73 -1.19
CA GLY A 509 14.21 28.62 -1.99
C GLY A 509 14.42 30.03 -1.42
N ALA A 510 13.70 30.44 -0.38
CA ALA A 510 13.88 31.75 0.21
C ALA A 510 15.22 31.87 0.96
N ASN A 511 15.98 32.93 0.69
CA ASN A 511 17.12 33.32 1.54
C ASN A 511 16.58 33.97 2.82
N ARG A 512 16.82 33.35 3.99
CA ARG A 512 16.70 34.04 5.28
C ARG A 512 17.97 34.83 5.56
#